data_AF-A0A7C7DSZ9-F1
#
_entry.id   AF-A0A7C7DSZ9-F1
#
_cell.length_a   1.000
_cell.length_b   1.000
_cell.length_c   1.000
_cell.angle_alpha   90.00
_cell.angle_beta   90.00
_cell.angle_gamma   90.00
#
_symmetry.space_group_name_H-M   'P 1'
#
loop_
_entity.id
_entity.type
_entity.pdbx_description
1 polymer ?
#
loop_
_entity_poly.entity_id
_entity_poly.type
_entity_poly.pdbx_seq_one_letter_code
_entity_poly.pdbx_strand_id
1 'polypeptide(L)'
;MHRLLWTGLIISLGVLWESWSVPTQAQTIPPLPTPPALVDAGCRGCHGDNTDALTLPSGESLPLAVDLAALNASPHSAQDEPSAPCVSCHVNDTAYRYPHQPNPAPDVHTFRVNVAQRCQECHYPHLPFHENVDATQNVVPTCIDCHGSHDIVRVEAMAEAMPARCVQCHTDRSHDWVADFLEPRPGIGHGAEGYAGSMRCAGCHEEKYFTWRDTLHANIIQNPASKPEAIVADFTVTDDDLTFTPAEVAYTIGSRWKQLFITTTVSNTLAILPAQWNVATQEWVAYHPETWATSDWRKECAGCHVTGLETTSYTFTEFGVGCESCHGPGAAHAADPEHVDLFADADDQVCGACHGRGLAPDGHAFPTTYQPGDALVEHFTFANDAVSVWPDGSARLNHQQYMDWSLGSTMQQASDMHCTTCHNVHEAGPGPSQLKDGETALCISCHAPQAASVKHTPFHEAALRTRDFACSACHMPLMAISAVEYDIHNHSLLQPNPVGTIEHGGLAAMPNACNRCHSRPGEYPTWAAQTIAFAKQQAPPVSGGFFAPGPTPTSPPPPTPLAVVGQPPVVVQQIETRVWVRWGVYVLAGVLGLLVVAWGTYRIQLRRERDA
;
A
#
# COMPACT_ATOMS: atom_id res chain seq x y z
N MET A 1 8.08 64.73 1.44
CA MET A 1 8.90 63.51 1.20
C MET A 1 9.92 63.22 2.31
N HIS A 2 10.48 64.22 3.00
CA HIS A 2 11.40 63.98 4.13
C HIS A 2 10.75 63.36 5.40
N ARG A 3 9.43 63.47 5.61
CA ARG A 3 8.74 62.84 6.75
C ARG A 3 8.33 61.38 6.52
N LEU A 4 8.23 60.93 5.27
CA LEU A 4 7.88 59.54 4.93
C LEU A 4 9.10 58.60 4.92
N LEU A 5 10.29 59.15 4.67
CA LEU A 5 11.55 58.39 4.70
C LEU A 5 12.07 58.15 6.12
N TRP A 6 11.73 59.01 7.08
CA TRP A 6 12.10 58.82 8.49
C TRP A 6 11.16 57.86 9.23
N THR A 7 9.89 57.77 8.85
CA THR A 7 8.98 56.74 9.37
C THR A 7 9.34 55.33 8.88
N GLY A 8 9.89 55.19 7.67
CA GLY A 8 10.35 53.89 7.16
C GLY A 8 11.61 53.37 7.87
N LEU A 9 12.58 54.25 8.16
CA LEU A 9 13.84 53.84 8.79
C LEU A 9 13.67 53.49 10.29
N ILE A 10 12.74 54.14 10.99
CA ILE A 10 12.46 53.86 12.41
C ILE A 10 11.67 52.54 12.57
N ILE A 11 10.81 52.19 11.62
CA ILE A 11 10.09 50.91 11.64
C ILE A 11 11.03 49.73 11.34
N SER A 12 12.03 49.90 10.46
CA SER A 12 13.00 48.84 10.16
C SER A 12 14.06 48.63 11.26
N LEU A 13 14.39 49.68 12.03
CA LEU A 13 15.34 49.58 13.15
C LEU A 13 14.68 49.20 14.49
N GLY A 14 13.36 49.40 14.63
CA GLY A 14 12.58 48.88 15.76
C GLY A 14 12.42 47.36 15.72
N VAL A 15 12.21 46.79 14.53
CA VAL A 15 12.03 45.33 14.34
C VAL A 15 13.35 44.54 14.54
N LEU A 16 14.51 45.19 14.41
CA LEU A 16 15.82 44.57 14.64
C LEU A 16 16.35 44.75 16.08
N TRP A 17 15.72 45.58 16.92
CA TRP A 17 16.08 45.74 18.34
C TRP A 17 15.15 44.94 19.27
N GLU A 18 13.91 44.68 18.86
CA GLU A 18 12.96 43.82 19.61
C GLU A 18 13.30 42.32 19.55
N SER A 19 14.26 41.90 18.70
CA SER A 19 14.74 40.52 18.66
C SER A 19 15.92 40.23 19.61
N TRP A 20 16.46 41.24 20.31
CA TRP A 20 17.69 41.11 21.14
C TRP A 20 17.56 41.72 22.54
N SER A 21 16.34 41.89 23.04
CA SER A 21 16.10 42.25 24.45
C SER A 21 14.91 41.49 25.02
N VAL A 22 15.08 40.16 25.15
CA VAL A 22 14.26 39.40 26.10
C VAL A 22 14.62 39.93 27.50
N PRO A 23 13.66 40.44 28.29
CA PRO A 23 13.92 40.70 29.69
C PRO A 23 14.30 39.38 30.32
N THR A 24 15.49 39.31 30.92
CA THR A 24 15.85 38.28 31.88
C THR A 24 14.94 38.44 33.10
N GLN A 25 13.69 38.01 32.97
CA GLN A 25 13.07 37.33 34.09
C GLN A 25 14.00 36.16 34.40
N ALA A 26 14.51 36.14 35.62
CA ALA A 26 15.02 34.92 36.21
C ALA A 26 13.88 33.90 36.17
N GLN A 27 13.76 33.19 35.05
CA GLN A 27 13.08 31.92 35.01
C GLN A 27 13.91 31.05 35.94
N THR A 28 13.32 30.71 37.08
CA THR A 28 13.74 29.55 37.83
C THR A 28 13.89 28.43 36.81
N ILE A 29 15.13 28.01 36.53
CA ILE A 29 15.40 26.82 35.74
C ILE A 29 14.52 25.74 36.40
N PRO A 30 13.50 25.18 35.71
CA PRO A 30 12.78 24.07 36.28
C PRO A 30 13.83 23.01 36.61
N PRO A 31 13.79 22.39 37.81
CA PRO A 31 14.77 21.38 38.17
C PRO A 31 14.90 20.39 37.02
N LEU A 32 16.14 20.02 36.67
CA LEU A 32 16.42 19.00 35.67
C LEU A 32 15.42 17.85 35.85
N PRO A 33 14.74 17.38 34.78
CA PRO A 33 13.79 16.29 34.91
C PRO A 33 14.50 15.14 35.63
N THR A 34 13.90 14.70 36.73
CA THR A 34 14.43 13.61 37.53
C THR A 34 14.60 12.41 36.60
N PRO A 35 15.78 11.75 36.55
CA PRO A 35 15.99 10.62 35.65
C PRO A 35 14.84 9.61 35.79
N PRO A 36 14.30 9.04 34.69
CA PRO A 36 13.15 8.14 34.75
C PRO A 36 13.30 7.00 35.77
N ALA A 37 14.53 6.48 35.93
CA ALA A 37 14.89 5.47 36.92
C ALA A 37 14.70 5.92 38.39
N LEU A 38 14.89 7.21 38.70
CA LEU A 38 14.69 7.78 40.04
C LEU A 38 13.21 7.99 40.35
N VAL A 39 12.37 8.24 39.33
CA VAL A 39 10.92 8.36 39.49
C VAL A 39 10.28 6.97 39.69
N ASP A 40 10.71 5.99 38.90
CA ASP A 40 10.25 4.60 38.98
C ASP A 40 10.52 3.98 40.36
N ALA A 41 11.73 4.17 40.91
CA ALA A 41 12.08 3.69 42.25
C ALA A 41 11.15 4.25 43.36
N GLY A 42 10.70 5.51 43.23
CA GLY A 42 9.76 6.13 44.16
C GLY A 42 8.36 5.49 44.10
N CYS A 43 7.87 5.24 42.89
CA CYS A 43 6.59 4.55 42.68
C CYS A 43 6.64 3.14 43.27
N ARG A 44 7.68 2.35 42.95
CA ARG A 44 7.85 0.97 43.43
C ARG A 44 7.96 0.90 44.96
N GLY A 45 8.61 1.87 45.59
CA GLY A 45 8.70 1.94 47.05
C GLY A 45 7.36 2.20 47.75
N CYS A 46 6.44 2.95 47.14
CA CYS A 46 5.14 3.25 47.74
C CYS A 46 4.04 2.24 47.34
N HIS A 47 4.15 1.62 46.17
CA HIS A 47 3.13 0.72 45.61
C HIS A 47 3.47 -0.77 45.75
N GLY A 48 4.74 -1.14 45.98
CA GLY A 48 5.13 -2.56 46.06
C GLY A 48 4.55 -3.31 47.26
N ASP A 49 4.53 -2.68 48.43
CA ASP A 49 4.03 -3.28 49.68
C ASP A 49 2.74 -2.59 50.19
N ASN A 50 2.05 -1.84 49.33
CA ASN A 50 0.85 -1.12 49.72
C ASN A 50 -0.31 -2.09 49.96
N THR A 51 -1.18 -1.80 50.93
CA THR A 51 -2.37 -2.61 51.22
C THR A 51 -3.69 -1.82 51.11
N ASP A 52 -3.60 -0.53 50.82
CA ASP A 52 -4.74 0.35 50.66
C ASP A 52 -5.41 0.15 49.28
N ALA A 53 -6.64 0.63 49.16
CA ALA A 53 -7.39 0.62 47.91
C ALA A 53 -8.00 2.00 47.63
N LEU A 54 -8.00 2.39 46.35
CA LEU A 54 -8.73 3.56 45.87
C LEU A 54 -10.20 3.18 45.67
N THR A 55 -11.11 3.87 46.36
CA THR A 55 -12.55 3.73 46.11
C THR A 55 -13.01 4.80 45.11
N LEU A 56 -13.64 4.37 44.01
CA LEU A 56 -14.18 5.24 42.96
C LEU A 56 -15.59 5.73 43.32
N PRO A 57 -16.11 6.78 42.66
CA PRO A 57 -17.48 7.28 42.88
C PRO A 57 -18.59 6.23 42.73
N SER A 58 -18.39 5.21 41.89
CA SER A 58 -19.29 4.06 41.74
C SER A 58 -19.37 3.17 42.98
N GLY A 59 -18.43 3.31 43.93
CA GLY A 59 -18.25 2.44 45.09
C GLY A 59 -17.35 1.24 44.84
N GLU A 60 -16.89 1.04 43.60
CA GLU A 60 -15.90 0.02 43.26
C GLU A 60 -14.51 0.42 43.76
N SER A 61 -13.68 -0.57 44.10
CA SER A 61 -12.34 -0.34 44.63
C SER A 61 -11.24 -0.92 43.76
N LEU A 62 -10.13 -0.18 43.60
CA LEU A 62 -8.91 -0.60 42.92
C LEU A 62 -7.77 -0.77 43.94
N PRO A 63 -7.06 -1.91 43.97
CA PRO A 63 -5.88 -2.06 44.81
C PRO A 63 -4.80 -1.03 44.44
N LEU A 64 -4.17 -0.42 45.44
CA LEU A 64 -3.00 0.44 45.22
C LEU A 64 -1.69 -0.36 45.17
N ALA A 65 -1.74 -1.64 45.56
CA ALA A 65 -0.62 -2.57 45.49
C ALA A 65 -0.28 -2.93 44.04
N VAL A 66 1.01 -3.02 43.72
CA VAL A 66 1.51 -3.55 42.45
C VAL A 66 2.39 -4.76 42.73
N ASP A 67 2.08 -5.90 42.10
CA ASP A 67 2.95 -7.07 42.13
C ASP A 67 4.22 -6.80 41.31
N LEU A 68 5.26 -6.35 42.01
CA LEU A 68 6.53 -6.01 41.38
C LEU A 68 7.23 -7.25 40.79
N ALA A 69 6.96 -8.46 41.29
CA ALA A 69 7.54 -9.67 40.74
C ALA A 69 6.92 -10.00 39.38
N ALA A 70 5.59 -9.90 39.26
CA ALA A 70 4.88 -10.05 38.00
C ALA A 70 5.31 -8.98 36.97
N LEU A 71 5.42 -7.71 37.40
CA LEU A 71 5.84 -6.62 36.52
C LEU A 71 7.26 -6.81 35.99
N ASN A 72 8.20 -7.25 36.84
CA ASN A 72 9.57 -7.50 36.40
C ASN A 72 9.68 -8.71 35.47
N ALA A 73 8.75 -9.66 35.54
CA ALA A 73 8.69 -10.81 34.62
C ALA A 73 8.02 -10.46 33.28
N SER A 74 7.28 -9.35 33.22
CA SER A 74 6.59 -8.89 32.02
C SER A 74 7.56 -8.29 30.99
N PRO A 75 7.14 -8.13 29.72
CA PRO A 75 7.90 -7.41 28.69
C PRO A 75 8.11 -5.92 28.98
N HIS A 76 7.41 -5.36 29.98
CA HIS A 76 7.49 -3.95 30.37
C HIS A 76 8.26 -3.75 31.68
N SER A 77 9.19 -4.65 31.98
CA SER A 77 10.12 -4.48 33.10
C SER A 77 10.93 -3.19 32.93
N ALA A 78 11.04 -2.41 34.00
CA ALA A 78 11.93 -1.24 34.04
C ALA A 78 13.43 -1.63 34.03
N GLN A 79 13.75 -2.92 34.06
CA GLN A 79 15.12 -3.45 34.07
C GLN A 79 15.57 -3.99 32.69
N ASP A 80 14.64 -4.18 31.76
CA ASP A 80 14.91 -4.67 30.41
C ASP A 80 15.00 -3.50 29.42
N GLU A 81 15.58 -3.70 28.23
CA GLU A 81 15.64 -2.68 27.16
C GLU A 81 14.69 -3.04 26.00
N PRO A 82 13.83 -2.10 25.54
CA PRO A 82 13.66 -0.74 26.05
C PRO A 82 12.93 -0.71 27.41
N SER A 83 13.46 0.05 28.37
CA SER A 83 12.87 0.14 29.72
C SER A 83 11.52 0.87 29.72
N ALA A 84 10.54 0.30 30.44
CA ALA A 84 9.22 0.90 30.63
C ALA A 84 8.99 1.27 32.12
N PRO A 85 9.52 2.42 32.60
CA PRO A 85 9.26 2.87 33.95
C PRO A 85 7.77 3.19 34.17
N CYS A 86 7.30 3.22 35.42
CA CYS A 86 5.89 3.43 35.76
C CYS A 86 5.26 4.64 35.06
N VAL A 87 6.03 5.72 34.91
CA VAL A 87 5.59 6.96 34.26
C VAL A 87 5.37 6.84 32.75
N SER A 88 5.88 5.79 32.10
CA SER A 88 5.60 5.52 30.68
C SER A 88 4.16 5.10 30.44
N CYS A 89 3.49 4.52 31.43
CA CYS A 89 2.08 4.18 31.37
C CYS A 89 1.21 5.14 32.20
N HIS A 90 1.78 5.72 33.27
CA HIS A 90 1.12 6.69 34.15
C HIS A 90 1.52 8.14 33.83
N VAL A 91 1.40 8.53 32.56
CA VAL A 91 1.94 9.78 31.97
C VAL A 91 1.23 11.09 32.36
N ASN A 92 0.07 11.05 33.05
CA ASN A 92 -0.62 12.31 33.38
C ASN A 92 0.09 13.04 34.53
N ASP A 93 0.83 14.09 34.16
CA ASP A 93 1.66 14.96 35.02
C ASP A 93 0.93 15.61 36.20
N THR A 94 -0.40 15.63 36.20
CA THR A 94 -1.19 16.19 37.31
C THR A 94 -1.84 15.13 38.20
N ALA A 95 -2.05 13.89 37.73
CA ALA A 95 -2.85 12.90 38.46
C ALA A 95 -2.03 11.83 39.18
N TYR A 96 -0.96 11.34 38.53
CA TYR A 96 -0.17 10.21 39.02
C TYR A 96 1.16 10.61 39.68
N ARG A 97 1.47 11.91 39.71
CA ARG A 97 2.62 12.44 40.45
C ARG A 97 2.24 12.70 41.89
N TYR A 98 3.12 12.33 42.82
CA TYR A 98 2.93 12.63 44.24
C TYR A 98 3.08 14.14 44.51
N PRO A 99 2.18 14.77 45.30
CA PRO A 99 0.97 14.19 45.90
C PRO A 99 -0.14 13.97 44.85
N HIS A 100 -0.67 12.74 44.82
CA HIS A 100 -1.70 12.32 43.86
C HIS A 100 -2.93 13.20 43.91
N GLN A 101 -3.48 13.56 42.75
CA GLN A 101 -4.79 14.20 42.67
C GLN A 101 -5.90 13.14 42.66
N PRO A 102 -7.14 13.51 43.04
CA PRO A 102 -8.28 12.60 42.96
C PRO A 102 -8.49 12.07 41.53
N ASN A 103 -8.73 10.76 41.39
CA ASN A 103 -9.00 10.15 40.10
C ASN A 103 -10.38 10.56 39.59
N PRO A 104 -10.50 11.11 38.36
CA PRO A 104 -11.78 11.56 37.82
C PRO A 104 -12.66 10.44 37.28
N ALA A 105 -12.17 9.20 37.18
CA ALA A 105 -12.94 8.08 36.66
C ALA A 105 -14.15 7.77 37.58
N PRO A 106 -15.38 7.69 37.04
CA PRO A 106 -16.56 7.41 37.84
C PRO A 106 -16.62 5.94 38.29
N ASP A 107 -16.08 5.02 37.49
CA ASP A 107 -16.14 3.57 37.67
C ASP A 107 -14.87 2.86 37.17
N VAL A 108 -14.74 1.57 37.49
CA VAL A 108 -13.55 0.78 37.13
C VAL A 108 -13.40 0.66 35.62
N HIS A 109 -14.50 0.49 34.87
CA HIS A 109 -14.41 0.36 33.41
C HIS A 109 -13.82 1.62 32.76
N THR A 110 -14.30 2.80 33.13
CA THR A 110 -13.78 4.09 32.64
C THR A 110 -12.31 4.26 33.05
N PHE A 111 -11.94 3.85 34.25
CA PHE A 111 -10.54 3.82 34.66
C PHE A 111 -9.70 2.94 33.72
N ARG A 112 -10.17 1.73 33.39
CA ARG A 112 -9.48 0.79 32.49
C ARG A 112 -9.39 1.31 31.05
N VAL A 113 -10.43 1.95 30.53
CA VAL A 113 -10.42 2.60 29.20
C VAL A 113 -9.33 3.67 29.15
N ASN A 114 -9.25 4.53 30.17
CA ASN A 114 -8.22 5.58 30.24
C ASN A 114 -6.79 5.01 30.29
N VAL A 115 -6.59 3.86 30.95
CA VAL A 115 -5.30 3.18 30.97
C VAL A 115 -5.02 2.49 29.63
N ALA A 116 -5.99 1.81 29.04
CA ALA A 116 -5.86 1.10 27.77
C ALA A 116 -5.51 2.04 26.60
N GLN A 117 -5.96 3.29 26.64
CA GLN A 117 -5.53 4.33 25.69
C GLN A 117 -4.01 4.55 25.70
N ARG A 118 -3.33 4.37 26.84
CA ARG A 118 -1.86 4.49 26.94
C ARG A 118 -1.15 3.32 26.31
N CYS A 119 -1.72 2.13 26.37
CA CYS A 119 -1.20 0.98 25.63
C CYS A 119 -1.17 1.28 24.13
N GLN A 120 -2.20 1.98 23.63
CA GLN A 120 -2.35 2.31 22.20
C GLN A 120 -1.35 3.37 21.70
N GLU A 121 -0.67 4.09 22.60
CA GLU A 121 0.41 5.02 22.22
C GLU A 121 1.67 4.26 21.75
N CYS A 122 1.80 2.97 22.09
CA CYS A 122 2.95 2.13 21.68
C CYS A 122 2.54 0.83 20.97
N HIS A 123 1.36 0.28 21.27
CA HIS A 123 0.86 -0.99 20.74
C HIS A 123 -0.36 -0.77 19.84
N TYR A 124 -0.30 -1.27 18.61
CA TYR A 124 -1.46 -1.17 17.72
C TYR A 124 -2.56 -2.15 18.15
N PRO A 125 -3.83 -1.71 18.25
CA PRO A 125 -4.93 -2.59 18.62
C PRO A 125 -5.17 -3.63 17.53
N HIS A 126 -4.90 -4.89 17.86
CA HIS A 126 -5.17 -6.03 16.99
C HIS A 126 -6.58 -6.60 17.21
N LEU A 127 -7.47 -5.86 17.88
CA LEU A 127 -8.76 -6.33 18.38
C LEU A 127 -9.70 -6.74 17.23
N PRO A 128 -10.02 -8.04 17.01
CA PRO A 128 -11.04 -8.43 16.05
C PRO A 128 -12.25 -9.11 16.73
N PHE A 129 -12.29 -9.18 18.07
CA PHE A 129 -13.18 -10.12 18.76
C PHE A 129 -14.51 -9.51 19.22
N HIS A 130 -14.58 -8.19 19.42
CA HIS A 130 -15.74 -7.52 20.02
C HIS A 130 -16.19 -6.25 19.29
N GLU A 131 -15.72 -6.05 18.06
CA GLU A 131 -16.07 -4.87 17.22
C GLU A 131 -17.58 -4.77 16.95
N ASN A 132 -18.28 -5.91 16.97
CA ASN A 132 -19.72 -6.01 16.71
C ASN A 132 -20.59 -5.99 17.99
N VAL A 133 -20.00 -5.74 19.16
CA VAL A 133 -20.76 -5.63 20.41
C VAL A 133 -21.37 -4.24 20.50
N ASP A 134 -22.69 -4.18 20.70
CA ASP A 134 -23.38 -2.91 20.97
C ASP A 134 -22.94 -2.35 22.34
N ALA A 135 -22.03 -1.38 22.29
CA ALA A 135 -21.47 -0.70 23.46
C ALA A 135 -22.52 0.11 24.25
N THR A 136 -23.73 0.31 23.72
CA THR A 136 -24.85 0.92 24.46
C THR A 136 -25.57 -0.08 25.36
N GLN A 137 -25.41 -1.37 25.08
CA GLN A 137 -26.08 -2.47 25.80
C GLN A 137 -25.11 -3.30 26.64
N ASN A 138 -23.83 -3.36 26.27
CA ASN A 138 -22.84 -4.21 26.91
C ASN A 138 -21.53 -3.45 27.14
N VAL A 139 -20.82 -3.84 28.21
CA VAL A 139 -19.47 -3.35 28.49
C VAL A 139 -18.50 -4.05 27.56
N VAL A 140 -17.84 -3.29 26.68
CA VAL A 140 -16.83 -3.83 25.75
C VAL A 140 -15.51 -4.01 26.50
N PRO A 141 -14.86 -5.18 26.44
CA PRO A 141 -13.57 -5.40 27.08
C PRO A 141 -12.49 -4.50 26.47
N THR A 142 -11.59 -4.02 27.32
CA THR A 142 -10.44 -3.18 26.98
C THR A 142 -9.18 -4.05 26.81
N CYS A 143 -8.09 -3.44 26.33
CA CYS A 143 -6.80 -4.13 26.17
C CYS A 143 -6.37 -4.87 27.44
N ILE A 144 -6.57 -4.27 28.61
CA ILE A 144 -6.12 -4.83 29.88
C ILE A 144 -7.01 -5.96 30.41
N ASP A 145 -8.25 -6.08 29.91
CA ASP A 145 -9.14 -7.19 30.27
C ASP A 145 -8.67 -8.50 29.61
N CYS A 146 -7.99 -8.41 28.47
CA CYS A 146 -7.43 -9.55 27.74
C CYS A 146 -5.92 -9.71 27.94
N HIS A 147 -5.16 -8.62 28.04
CA HIS A 147 -3.69 -8.64 28.12
C HIS A 147 -3.13 -8.43 29.51
N GLY A 148 -3.93 -7.96 30.47
CA GLY A 148 -3.44 -7.56 31.78
C GLY A 148 -2.78 -6.19 31.72
N SER A 149 -2.14 -5.77 32.82
CA SER A 149 -1.50 -4.44 32.91
C SER A 149 -0.09 -4.51 33.49
N HIS A 150 0.06 -5.04 34.70
CA HIS A 150 1.35 -5.28 35.34
C HIS A 150 1.82 -6.74 35.23
N ASP A 151 1.03 -7.61 34.60
CA ASP A 151 1.23 -9.04 34.44
C ASP A 151 1.13 -9.47 32.96
N ILE A 152 1.39 -8.52 32.04
CA ILE A 152 1.33 -8.78 30.60
C ILE A 152 2.37 -9.85 30.25
N VAL A 153 1.97 -10.85 29.48
CA VAL A 153 2.87 -11.91 28.99
C VAL A 153 3.34 -11.59 27.57
N ARG A 154 4.46 -12.21 27.14
CA ARG A 154 4.91 -12.10 25.76
C ARG A 154 3.94 -12.79 24.79
N VAL A 155 3.95 -12.38 23.53
CA VAL A 155 3.04 -12.89 22.49
C VAL A 155 3.12 -14.41 22.38
N GLU A 156 4.31 -14.99 22.52
CA GLU A 156 4.52 -16.44 22.41
C GLU A 156 3.85 -17.23 23.54
N ALA A 157 3.66 -16.61 24.72
CA ALA A 157 2.96 -17.20 25.85
C ALA A 157 1.48 -16.79 25.92
N MET A 158 1.04 -15.89 25.03
CA MET A 158 -0.31 -15.32 25.09
C MET A 158 -1.37 -16.37 24.76
N ALA A 159 -1.06 -17.32 23.87
CA ALA A 159 -1.97 -18.42 23.52
C ALA A 159 -2.33 -19.31 24.72
N GLU A 160 -1.44 -19.42 25.72
CA GLU A 160 -1.69 -20.18 26.95
C GLU A 160 -2.45 -19.36 28.00
N ALA A 161 -2.17 -18.05 28.09
CA ALA A 161 -2.73 -17.17 29.13
C ALA A 161 -4.12 -16.60 28.77
N MET A 162 -4.36 -16.33 27.49
CA MET A 162 -5.57 -15.64 27.02
C MET A 162 -6.87 -16.45 27.12
N PRO A 163 -6.89 -17.79 26.94
CA PRO A 163 -8.10 -18.58 27.10
C PRO A 163 -8.78 -18.41 28.46
N ALA A 164 -7.99 -18.37 29.53
CA ALA A 164 -8.48 -18.13 30.89
C ALA A 164 -9.14 -16.76 31.09
N ARG A 165 -8.79 -15.76 30.25
CA ARG A 165 -9.35 -14.41 30.31
C ARG A 165 -10.65 -14.30 29.51
N CYS A 166 -10.73 -14.95 28.34
CA CYS A 166 -11.95 -15.00 27.54
C CYS A 166 -13.13 -15.63 28.29
N VAL A 167 -12.90 -16.74 29.00
CA VAL A 167 -13.96 -17.46 29.73
C VAL A 167 -14.46 -16.74 31.00
N GLN A 168 -13.81 -15.64 31.40
CA GLN A 168 -14.33 -14.80 32.49
C GLN A 168 -15.61 -14.07 32.10
N CYS A 169 -15.74 -13.72 30.82
CA CYS A 169 -16.94 -13.09 30.26
C CYS A 169 -17.77 -14.10 29.45
N HIS A 170 -17.13 -14.97 28.68
CA HIS A 170 -17.77 -16.02 27.87
C HIS A 170 -17.95 -17.30 28.68
N THR A 171 -18.76 -17.22 29.73
CA THR A 171 -18.99 -18.33 30.68
C THR A 171 -19.66 -19.58 30.05
N ASP A 172 -20.16 -19.46 28.82
CA ASP A 172 -20.69 -20.55 27.99
C ASP A 172 -19.61 -21.33 27.22
N ARG A 173 -18.34 -20.88 27.27
CA ARG A 173 -17.21 -21.48 26.55
C ARG A 173 -16.21 -22.13 27.50
N SER A 174 -15.57 -23.20 27.05
CA SER A 174 -14.47 -23.85 27.78
C SER A 174 -13.13 -23.20 27.45
N HIS A 175 -12.16 -23.37 28.35
CA HIS A 175 -10.78 -22.95 28.12
C HIS A 175 -10.20 -23.57 26.84
N ASP A 176 -10.41 -24.88 26.64
CA ASP A 176 -9.92 -25.60 25.46
C ASP A 176 -10.54 -25.06 24.16
N TRP A 177 -11.84 -24.73 24.17
CA TRP A 177 -12.48 -24.12 23.00
C TRP A 177 -11.84 -22.78 22.63
N VAL A 178 -11.46 -21.97 23.63
CA VAL A 178 -10.78 -20.70 23.36
C VAL A 178 -9.34 -20.92 22.93
N ALA A 179 -8.64 -21.92 23.49
CA ALA A 179 -7.28 -22.26 23.07
C ALA A 179 -7.23 -22.65 21.59
N ASP A 180 -8.16 -23.49 21.14
CA ASP A 180 -8.31 -23.85 19.72
C ASP A 180 -8.65 -22.63 18.85
N PHE A 181 -9.52 -21.73 19.35
CA PHE A 181 -9.88 -20.49 18.66
C PHE A 181 -8.68 -19.53 18.48
N LEU A 182 -7.74 -19.54 19.42
CA LEU A 182 -6.53 -18.71 19.42
C LEU A 182 -5.32 -19.38 18.78
N GLU A 183 -5.43 -20.64 18.35
CA GLU A 183 -4.32 -21.38 17.75
C GLU A 183 -3.81 -20.67 16.48
N PRO A 184 -2.48 -20.49 16.32
CA PRO A 184 -1.90 -19.93 15.11
C PRO A 184 -2.38 -20.68 13.87
N ARG A 185 -3.09 -19.99 12.99
CA ARG A 185 -3.68 -20.63 11.82
C ARG A 185 -2.60 -21.16 10.89
N PRO A 186 -2.86 -22.23 10.12
CA PRO A 186 -1.85 -22.86 9.28
C PRO A 186 -1.30 -21.89 8.25
N GLY A 187 0.04 -21.73 8.25
CA GLY A 187 0.73 -20.78 7.39
C GLY A 187 0.88 -19.36 7.96
N ILE A 188 0.18 -18.99 9.03
CA ILE A 188 0.34 -17.70 9.70
C ILE A 188 1.33 -17.87 10.87
N GLY A 189 2.42 -17.10 10.90
CA GLY A 189 3.41 -17.21 11.98
C GLY A 189 4.69 -16.42 11.70
N HIS A 190 5.82 -16.84 12.28
CA HIS A 190 7.12 -16.29 11.92
C HIS A 190 7.41 -16.65 10.44
N GLY A 191 7.22 -15.68 9.56
CA GLY A 191 7.58 -15.76 8.15
C GLY A 191 9.09 -15.69 7.93
N ALA A 192 9.49 -15.27 6.73
CA ALA A 192 10.87 -15.00 6.40
C ALA A 192 11.50 -13.97 7.36
N GLU A 193 12.79 -14.11 7.63
CA GLU A 193 13.54 -13.23 8.54
C GLU A 193 13.54 -11.77 8.04
N GLY A 194 13.47 -10.81 8.97
CA GLY A 194 13.55 -9.38 8.67
C GLY A 194 12.22 -8.72 8.30
N TYR A 195 11.13 -9.48 8.16
CA TYR A 195 9.79 -8.93 7.93
C TYR A 195 9.09 -8.61 9.25
N ALA A 196 8.56 -7.40 9.36
CA ALA A 196 7.87 -6.90 10.54
C ALA A 196 6.33 -6.85 10.37
N GLY A 197 5.84 -6.93 9.13
CA GLY A 197 4.44 -6.75 8.76
C GLY A 197 4.05 -5.28 8.61
N SER A 198 3.09 -5.01 7.72
CA SER A 198 2.62 -3.66 7.37
C SER A 198 2.11 -2.86 8.57
N MET A 199 1.58 -3.54 9.59
CA MET A 199 1.12 -2.90 10.82
C MET A 199 2.24 -2.16 11.56
N ARG A 200 3.49 -2.67 11.50
CA ARG A 200 4.62 -1.99 12.13
C ARG A 200 4.88 -0.61 11.51
N CYS A 201 4.57 -0.46 10.22
CA CYS A 201 4.74 0.78 9.47
C CYS A 201 3.73 1.87 9.87
N ALA A 202 2.55 1.49 10.37
CA ALA A 202 1.44 2.41 10.65
C ALA A 202 1.78 3.51 11.67
N GLY A 203 2.65 3.21 12.66
CA GLY A 203 3.02 4.17 13.70
C GLY A 203 3.81 5.38 13.20
N CYS A 204 4.52 5.24 12.07
CA CYS A 204 5.28 6.34 11.45
C CYS A 204 4.67 6.79 10.11
N HIS A 205 3.99 5.89 9.39
CA HIS A 205 3.42 6.12 8.06
C HIS A 205 1.89 5.97 8.05
N GLU A 206 1.24 6.60 9.03
CA GLU A 206 -0.18 6.48 9.30
C GLU A 206 -1.05 6.70 8.04
N GLU A 207 -0.85 7.82 7.35
CA GLU A 207 -1.62 8.18 6.15
C GLU A 207 -1.52 7.10 5.08
N LYS A 208 -0.30 6.63 4.79
CA LYS A 208 -0.06 5.63 3.74
C LYS A 208 -0.62 4.27 4.12
N TYR A 209 -0.49 3.87 5.39
CA TYR A 209 -1.04 2.62 5.86
C TYR A 209 -2.57 2.59 5.74
N PHE A 210 -3.27 3.62 6.24
CA PHE A 210 -4.74 3.60 6.23
C PHE A 210 -5.32 3.75 4.84
N THR A 211 -4.71 4.53 3.96
CA THR A 211 -5.17 4.62 2.56
C THR A 211 -4.82 3.37 1.75
N TRP A 212 -3.69 2.71 2.03
CA TRP A 212 -3.32 1.43 1.41
C TRP A 212 -4.30 0.32 1.78
N ARG A 213 -4.81 0.31 3.02
CA ARG A 213 -5.79 -0.67 3.48
C ARG A 213 -7.10 -0.70 2.69
N ASP A 214 -7.42 0.36 1.95
CA ASP A 214 -8.60 0.43 1.09
C ASP A 214 -8.34 -0.09 -0.34
N THR A 215 -7.08 -0.44 -0.66
CA THR A 215 -6.69 -0.92 -1.99
C THR A 215 -7.05 -2.40 -2.19
N LEU A 216 -7.12 -2.84 -3.46
CA LEU A 216 -7.27 -4.27 -3.76
C LEU A 216 -6.02 -5.08 -3.40
N HIS A 217 -4.84 -4.45 -3.34
CA HIS A 217 -3.61 -5.10 -2.85
C HIS A 217 -3.75 -5.53 -1.39
N ALA A 218 -4.15 -4.62 -0.50
CA ALA A 218 -4.38 -4.97 0.90
C ALA A 218 -5.52 -5.99 1.10
N ASN A 219 -6.48 -6.01 0.17
CA ASN A 219 -7.71 -6.80 0.26
C ASN A 219 -7.75 -7.99 -0.71
N ILE A 220 -6.61 -8.43 -1.25
CA ILE A 220 -6.57 -9.56 -2.19
C ILE A 220 -6.96 -10.87 -1.49
N ILE A 221 -6.55 -11.05 -0.23
CA ILE A 221 -7.00 -12.14 0.64
C ILE A 221 -7.81 -11.55 1.79
N GLN A 222 -9.02 -12.04 2.00
CA GLN A 222 -9.87 -11.58 3.11
C GLN A 222 -10.46 -12.77 3.89
N ASN A 223 -10.68 -12.56 5.18
CA ASN A 223 -11.31 -13.54 6.06
C ASN A 223 -12.82 -13.21 6.21
N PRO A 224 -13.72 -14.01 5.61
CA PRO A 224 -15.16 -13.76 5.69
C PRO A 224 -15.75 -13.97 7.09
N ALA A 225 -15.07 -14.67 8.00
CA ALA A 225 -15.54 -14.80 9.38
C ALA A 225 -15.49 -13.46 10.13
N SER A 226 -14.51 -12.60 9.82
CA SER A 226 -14.41 -11.24 10.36
C SER A 226 -15.08 -10.20 9.46
N LYS A 227 -15.18 -10.47 8.16
CA LYS A 227 -15.69 -9.54 7.15
C LYS A 227 -16.64 -10.25 6.18
N PRO A 228 -17.89 -10.56 6.58
CA PRO A 228 -18.80 -11.37 5.77
C PRO A 228 -19.04 -10.82 4.35
N GLU A 229 -19.01 -9.50 4.17
CA GLU A 229 -19.15 -8.82 2.89
C GLU A 229 -17.97 -9.03 1.92
N ALA A 230 -16.88 -9.68 2.37
CA ALA A 230 -15.79 -10.10 1.51
C ALA A 230 -16.23 -11.16 0.48
N ILE A 231 -17.27 -11.95 0.80
CA ILE A 231 -17.88 -12.86 -0.17
C ILE A 231 -18.79 -12.06 -1.09
N VAL A 232 -18.34 -11.87 -2.34
CA VAL A 232 -19.14 -11.22 -3.39
C VAL A 232 -19.92 -12.22 -4.23
N ALA A 233 -19.65 -13.51 -4.06
CA ALA A 233 -20.32 -14.58 -4.77
C ALA A 233 -21.73 -14.85 -4.24
N ASP A 234 -22.65 -15.19 -5.15
CA ASP A 234 -24.00 -15.57 -4.79
C ASP A 234 -24.10 -17.08 -4.54
N PHE A 235 -24.11 -17.46 -3.26
CA PHE A 235 -24.30 -18.85 -2.82
C PHE A 235 -25.77 -19.29 -2.80
N THR A 236 -26.71 -18.42 -3.17
CA THR A 236 -28.15 -18.76 -3.26
C THR A 236 -28.53 -19.36 -4.61
N VAL A 237 -27.68 -19.18 -5.63
CA VAL A 237 -27.86 -19.78 -6.95
C VAL A 237 -27.59 -21.28 -6.87
N THR A 238 -28.47 -22.08 -7.48
CA THR A 238 -28.24 -23.51 -7.66
C THR A 238 -27.40 -23.71 -8.91
N ASP A 239 -26.20 -24.27 -8.74
CA ASP A 239 -25.23 -24.53 -9.80
C ASP A 239 -24.54 -25.88 -9.56
N ASP A 240 -24.28 -26.65 -10.62
CA ASP A 240 -23.66 -27.97 -10.52
C ASP A 240 -22.18 -27.88 -10.12
N ASP A 241 -21.49 -26.77 -10.44
CA ASP A 241 -20.09 -26.55 -10.08
C ASP A 241 -19.94 -26.11 -8.61
N LEU A 242 -20.99 -25.54 -8.01
CA LEU A 242 -20.98 -25.13 -6.60
C LEU A 242 -21.15 -26.35 -5.67
N THR A 243 -20.03 -26.90 -5.23
CA THR A 243 -19.97 -28.14 -4.44
C THR A 243 -19.64 -27.92 -2.95
N PHE A 244 -19.61 -26.68 -2.48
CA PHE A 244 -19.28 -26.30 -1.11
C PHE A 244 -20.18 -25.17 -0.61
N THR A 245 -20.21 -24.98 0.70
CA THR A 245 -21.01 -23.95 1.39
C THR A 245 -20.16 -22.79 1.89
N PRO A 246 -20.74 -21.61 2.18
CA PRO A 246 -20.01 -20.50 2.78
C PRO A 246 -19.29 -20.86 4.09
N ALA A 247 -19.79 -21.84 4.85
CA ALA A 247 -19.19 -22.28 6.10
C ALA A 247 -17.84 -22.98 5.91
N GLU A 248 -17.54 -23.47 4.71
CA GLU A 248 -16.28 -24.12 4.37
C GLU A 248 -15.22 -23.12 3.89
N VAL A 249 -15.59 -21.85 3.70
CA VAL A 249 -14.69 -20.78 3.24
C VAL A 249 -13.93 -20.19 4.43
N ALA A 250 -12.63 -20.47 4.50
CA ALA A 250 -11.71 -19.85 5.45
C ALA A 250 -11.25 -18.46 5.00
N TYR A 251 -10.98 -18.29 3.69
CA TYR A 251 -10.59 -17.00 3.09
C TYR A 251 -11.11 -16.86 1.66
N THR A 252 -11.26 -15.62 1.19
CA THR A 252 -11.54 -15.30 -0.22
C THR A 252 -10.29 -14.78 -0.92
N ILE A 253 -10.16 -15.03 -2.22
CA ILE A 253 -9.11 -14.47 -3.09
C ILE A 253 -9.76 -13.61 -4.17
N GLY A 254 -9.48 -12.31 -4.15
CA GLY A 254 -9.97 -11.36 -5.13
C GLY A 254 -11.47 -11.06 -5.04
N SER A 255 -11.88 -10.00 -5.74
CA SER A 255 -13.27 -9.50 -5.70
C SER A 255 -13.73 -8.80 -6.99
N ARG A 256 -12.83 -8.56 -7.96
CA ARG A 256 -13.11 -7.71 -9.12
C ARG A 256 -13.54 -8.46 -10.38
N TRP A 257 -12.73 -9.44 -10.81
CA TRP A 257 -12.99 -10.20 -12.05
C TRP A 257 -13.61 -11.55 -11.71
N LYS A 258 -12.93 -12.27 -10.82
CA LYS A 258 -13.36 -13.52 -10.24
C LYS A 258 -12.98 -13.57 -8.78
N GLN A 259 -13.67 -14.44 -8.04
CA GLN A 259 -13.37 -14.76 -6.66
C GLN A 259 -13.10 -16.27 -6.53
N LEU A 260 -11.98 -16.60 -5.88
CA LEU A 260 -11.66 -17.96 -5.45
C LEU A 260 -11.81 -18.05 -3.93
N PHE A 261 -11.88 -19.27 -3.41
CA PHE A 261 -12.14 -19.52 -2.00
C PHE A 261 -11.11 -20.51 -1.45
N ILE A 262 -10.57 -20.23 -0.27
CA ILE A 262 -9.61 -21.09 0.43
C ILE A 262 -10.33 -21.79 1.56
N THR A 263 -10.05 -23.07 1.75
CA THR A 263 -10.43 -23.84 2.94
C THR A 263 -9.21 -24.40 3.66
N THR A 264 -9.38 -24.83 4.90
CA THR A 264 -8.34 -25.50 5.69
C THR A 264 -8.59 -27.00 5.68
N THR A 265 -7.59 -27.78 5.26
CA THR A 265 -7.70 -29.24 5.21
C THR A 265 -7.34 -29.88 6.55
N VAL A 266 -7.73 -31.14 6.72
CA VAL A 266 -7.34 -31.97 7.88
C VAL A 266 -5.82 -32.19 8.00
N SER A 267 -5.07 -31.98 6.92
CA SER A 267 -3.61 -32.04 6.88
C SER A 267 -2.93 -30.69 7.15
N ASN A 268 -3.67 -29.70 7.66
CA ASN A 268 -3.16 -28.38 7.97
C ASN A 268 -2.63 -27.61 6.73
N THR A 269 -3.22 -27.86 5.57
CA THR A 269 -2.93 -27.12 4.33
C THR A 269 -4.06 -26.15 4.00
N LEU A 270 -3.72 -25.11 3.24
CA LEU A 270 -4.70 -24.19 2.66
C LEU A 270 -4.98 -24.64 1.23
N ALA A 271 -6.18 -25.11 0.94
CA ALA A 271 -6.57 -25.58 -0.39
C ALA A 271 -7.54 -24.59 -1.04
N ILE A 272 -7.42 -24.37 -2.35
CA ILE A 272 -8.42 -23.61 -3.11
C ILE A 272 -9.62 -24.54 -3.34
N LEU A 273 -10.83 -24.08 -3.04
CA LEU A 273 -12.08 -24.82 -3.27
C LEU A 273 -12.39 -24.96 -4.77
N PRO A 274 -13.14 -25.99 -5.18
CA PRO A 274 -13.20 -26.45 -6.57
C PRO A 274 -14.06 -25.62 -7.53
N ALA A 275 -14.47 -24.41 -7.15
CA ALA A 275 -15.24 -23.52 -8.00
C ALA A 275 -14.80 -22.06 -7.83
N GLN A 276 -14.82 -21.32 -8.95
CA GLN A 276 -14.63 -19.88 -8.99
C GLN A 276 -15.97 -19.19 -9.23
N TRP A 277 -16.11 -17.98 -8.69
CA TRP A 277 -17.22 -17.09 -9.01
C TRP A 277 -16.78 -16.04 -10.02
N ASN A 278 -17.45 -15.94 -11.15
CA ASN A 278 -17.22 -14.89 -12.14
C ASN A 278 -18.10 -13.67 -11.84
N VAL A 279 -17.47 -12.55 -11.46
CA VAL A 279 -18.19 -11.35 -10.98
C VAL A 279 -19.03 -10.71 -12.09
N ALA A 280 -18.48 -10.64 -13.30
CA ALA A 280 -19.14 -9.97 -14.42
C ALA A 280 -20.37 -10.73 -14.95
N THR A 281 -20.32 -12.06 -14.97
CA THR A 281 -21.43 -12.90 -15.48
C THR A 281 -22.36 -13.39 -14.38
N GLN A 282 -21.93 -13.30 -13.11
CA GLN A 282 -22.63 -13.85 -11.94
C GLN A 282 -22.86 -15.36 -12.05
N GLU A 283 -21.81 -16.09 -12.46
CA GLU A 283 -21.85 -17.54 -12.68
C GLU A 283 -20.76 -18.24 -11.86
N TRP A 284 -21.08 -19.44 -11.40
CA TRP A 284 -20.09 -20.38 -10.88
C TRP A 284 -19.45 -21.13 -12.05
N VAL A 285 -18.14 -21.40 -11.93
CA VAL A 285 -17.39 -22.18 -12.91
C VAL A 285 -16.43 -23.11 -12.17
N ALA A 286 -16.36 -24.37 -12.57
CA ALA A 286 -15.42 -25.34 -12.03
C ALA A 286 -13.97 -24.82 -12.05
N TYR A 287 -13.26 -25.00 -10.93
CA TYR A 287 -11.87 -24.60 -10.75
C TYR A 287 -11.06 -25.77 -10.19
N HIS A 288 -10.38 -26.50 -11.08
CA HIS A 288 -9.57 -27.69 -10.74
C HIS A 288 -10.28 -28.71 -9.81
N PRO A 289 -11.53 -29.13 -10.12
CA PRO A 289 -12.34 -29.96 -9.23
C PRO A 289 -11.75 -31.35 -8.95
N GLU A 290 -10.82 -31.82 -9.76
CA GLU A 290 -10.20 -33.15 -9.62
C GLU A 290 -8.99 -33.16 -8.67
N THR A 291 -8.37 -32.02 -8.41
CA THR A 291 -7.07 -31.94 -7.69
C THR A 291 -7.08 -31.03 -6.48
N TRP A 292 -8.17 -30.27 -6.28
CA TRP A 292 -8.27 -29.21 -5.26
C TRP A 292 -7.90 -29.68 -3.85
N ALA A 293 -8.38 -30.85 -3.42
CA ALA A 293 -8.20 -31.36 -2.06
C ALA A 293 -6.74 -31.73 -1.71
N THR A 294 -5.90 -31.94 -2.73
CA THR A 294 -4.47 -32.25 -2.57
C THR A 294 -3.55 -31.06 -2.84
N SER A 295 -4.12 -29.95 -3.32
CA SER A 295 -3.38 -28.71 -3.56
C SER A 295 -3.01 -28.01 -2.26
N ASP A 296 -1.94 -27.23 -2.31
CA ASP A 296 -1.60 -26.29 -1.25
C ASP A 296 -1.39 -24.92 -1.87
N TRP A 297 -2.37 -24.05 -1.67
CA TRP A 297 -2.40 -22.66 -2.12
C TRP A 297 -1.09 -21.93 -1.82
N ARG A 298 -0.42 -22.27 -0.72
CA ARG A 298 0.83 -21.61 -0.34
C ARG A 298 1.98 -21.90 -1.31
N LYS A 299 1.99 -23.10 -1.89
CA LYS A 299 3.01 -23.53 -2.87
C LYS A 299 2.78 -22.94 -4.24
N GLU A 300 1.53 -22.60 -4.55
CA GLU A 300 1.12 -22.21 -5.89
C GLU A 300 0.90 -20.69 -6.01
N CYS A 301 0.55 -20.03 -4.91
CA CYS A 301 0.01 -18.66 -4.94
C CYS A 301 0.56 -17.73 -3.87
N ALA A 302 1.06 -18.24 -2.73
CA ALA A 302 1.37 -17.36 -1.60
C ALA A 302 2.47 -16.34 -1.91
N GLY A 303 3.45 -16.65 -2.77
CA GLY A 303 4.51 -15.69 -3.08
C GLY A 303 4.03 -14.34 -3.64
N CYS A 304 2.83 -14.30 -4.24
CA CYS A 304 2.20 -13.06 -4.72
C CYS A 304 1.05 -12.56 -3.82
N HIS A 305 0.65 -13.32 -2.80
CA HIS A 305 -0.55 -13.06 -1.99
C HIS A 305 -0.30 -13.03 -0.47
N VAL A 306 0.97 -13.11 -0.07
CA VAL A 306 1.41 -12.91 1.31
C VAL A 306 2.70 -12.10 1.31
N THR A 307 3.04 -11.60 2.48
CA THR A 307 4.30 -10.88 2.72
C THR A 307 5.16 -11.68 3.69
N GLY A 308 6.47 -11.74 3.40
CA GLY A 308 7.43 -12.51 4.20
C GLY A 308 7.23 -14.03 4.13
N LEU A 309 7.02 -14.60 2.95
CA LEU A 309 6.88 -16.06 2.79
C LEU A 309 8.22 -16.79 3.00
N GLU A 310 8.24 -17.77 3.91
CA GLU A 310 9.31 -18.78 4.00
C GLU A 310 8.90 -20.03 3.21
N THR A 311 9.66 -20.38 2.17
CA THR A 311 9.27 -21.42 1.19
C THR A 311 9.53 -22.85 1.66
N THR A 312 10.20 -23.03 2.80
CA THR A 312 10.40 -24.36 3.42
C THR A 312 9.21 -24.77 4.28
N SER A 313 8.80 -23.92 5.23
CA SER A 313 7.68 -24.17 6.14
C SER A 313 6.34 -23.68 5.59
N TYR A 314 6.36 -22.82 4.56
CA TYR A 314 5.20 -22.09 4.06
C TYR A 314 4.48 -21.29 5.16
N THR A 315 5.28 -20.73 6.08
CA THR A 315 4.83 -19.70 7.02
C THR A 315 5.05 -18.32 6.43
N PHE A 316 4.21 -17.36 6.79
CA PHE A 316 4.30 -15.98 6.32
C PHE A 316 3.88 -14.99 7.41
N THR A 317 4.37 -13.76 7.26
CA THR A 317 4.18 -12.67 8.23
C THR A 317 2.76 -12.11 8.19
N GLU A 318 2.22 -11.87 6.98
CA GLU A 318 0.86 -11.34 6.82
C GLU A 318 0.25 -11.71 5.46
N PHE A 319 -1.08 -11.74 5.41
CA PHE A 319 -1.81 -11.80 4.16
C PHE A 319 -1.81 -10.46 3.43
N GLY A 320 -1.92 -10.52 2.11
CA GLY A 320 -2.28 -9.36 1.29
C GLY A 320 -1.43 -9.28 0.03
N VAL A 321 -1.14 -8.05 -0.35
CA VAL A 321 0.21 -7.64 -0.75
C VAL A 321 0.59 -6.49 0.18
N GLY A 322 1.38 -6.79 1.21
CA GLY A 322 1.81 -5.86 2.26
C GLY A 322 2.90 -4.87 1.83
N CYS A 323 3.18 -3.87 2.69
CA CYS A 323 4.20 -2.85 2.46
C CYS A 323 5.55 -3.46 2.07
N GLU A 324 5.98 -4.49 2.81
CA GLU A 324 7.29 -5.12 2.65
C GLU A 324 7.38 -6.00 1.40
N SER A 325 6.27 -6.32 0.73
CA SER A 325 6.30 -6.96 -0.60
C SER A 325 6.81 -5.99 -1.68
N CYS A 326 6.69 -4.69 -1.47
CA CYS A 326 7.18 -3.66 -2.39
C CYS A 326 8.42 -2.92 -1.88
N HIS A 327 8.56 -2.78 -0.56
CA HIS A 327 9.64 -2.03 0.08
C HIS A 327 10.75 -2.91 0.66
N GLY A 328 10.58 -4.24 0.63
CA GLY A 328 11.50 -5.21 1.21
C GLY A 328 11.35 -5.37 2.73
N PRO A 329 12.18 -6.21 3.37
CA PRO A 329 12.10 -6.51 4.80
C PRO A 329 12.31 -5.27 5.67
N GLY A 330 11.31 -4.90 6.47
CA GLY A 330 11.23 -3.64 7.20
C GLY A 330 11.69 -3.67 8.66
N ALA A 331 12.03 -4.83 9.23
CA ALA A 331 12.33 -4.93 10.67
C ALA A 331 13.54 -4.09 11.09
N ALA A 332 14.60 -4.06 10.28
CA ALA A 332 15.79 -3.25 10.56
C ALA A 332 15.48 -1.74 10.48
N HIS A 333 14.77 -1.31 9.44
CA HIS A 333 14.29 0.07 9.30
C HIS A 333 13.38 0.47 10.47
N ALA A 334 12.45 -0.40 10.87
CA ALA A 334 11.54 -0.11 11.96
C ALA A 334 12.23 -0.06 13.34
N ALA A 335 13.44 -0.61 13.47
CA ALA A 335 14.26 -0.52 14.67
C ALA A 335 15.17 0.72 14.67
N ASP A 336 15.67 1.14 13.50
CA ASP A 336 16.55 2.31 13.34
C ASP A 336 16.19 3.11 12.06
N PRO A 337 15.06 3.83 12.06
CA PRO A 337 14.53 4.48 10.87
C PRO A 337 15.35 5.68 10.40
N GLU A 338 16.27 6.19 11.23
CA GLU A 338 17.15 7.31 10.89
C GLU A 338 18.38 6.88 10.07
N HIS A 339 18.78 5.60 10.14
CA HIS A 339 20.04 5.12 9.54
C HIS A 339 19.87 3.93 8.60
N VAL A 340 18.73 3.24 8.63
CA VAL A 340 18.44 2.11 7.75
C VAL A 340 17.32 2.50 6.82
N ASP A 341 17.62 2.71 5.54
CA ASP A 341 16.60 3.02 4.52
C ASP A 341 15.92 1.73 4.00
N LEU A 342 14.66 1.86 3.58
CA LEU A 342 13.96 0.82 2.81
C LEU A 342 14.07 1.08 1.31
N PHE A 343 13.83 0.04 0.51
CA PHE A 343 13.68 0.22 -0.93
C PHE A 343 12.51 1.15 -1.21
N ALA A 344 12.73 2.23 -1.96
CA ALA A 344 11.70 3.23 -2.27
C ALA A 344 11.76 3.77 -3.71
N ASP A 345 12.63 3.19 -4.54
CA ASP A 345 12.83 3.63 -5.92
C ASP A 345 11.66 3.19 -6.82
N ALA A 346 11.43 3.96 -7.89
CA ALA A 346 10.46 3.59 -8.91
C ALA A 346 11.04 2.49 -9.82
N ASP A 347 10.73 1.24 -9.49
CA ASP A 347 11.13 0.07 -10.29
C ASP A 347 9.91 -0.79 -10.65
N ASP A 348 9.67 -0.93 -11.95
CA ASP A 348 8.57 -1.74 -12.49
C ASP A 348 8.76 -3.24 -12.22
N GLN A 349 9.99 -3.68 -11.95
CA GLN A 349 10.29 -5.07 -11.60
C GLN A 349 9.62 -5.49 -10.29
N VAL A 350 9.45 -4.57 -9.34
CA VAL A 350 8.70 -4.84 -8.10
C VAL A 350 7.26 -5.23 -8.42
N CYS A 351 6.66 -4.54 -9.39
CA CYS A 351 5.32 -4.88 -9.88
C CYS A 351 5.37 -6.21 -10.66
N GLY A 352 6.40 -6.40 -11.50
CA GLY A 352 6.61 -7.57 -12.33
C GLY A 352 6.81 -8.88 -11.59
N ALA A 353 7.25 -8.84 -10.32
CA ALA A 353 7.37 -10.02 -9.47
C ALA A 353 6.02 -10.73 -9.25
N CYS A 354 4.92 -9.98 -9.28
CA CYS A 354 3.55 -10.52 -9.15
C CYS A 354 2.73 -10.38 -10.44
N HIS A 355 2.86 -9.24 -11.14
CA HIS A 355 2.19 -8.95 -12.42
C HIS A 355 2.96 -9.49 -13.63
N GLY A 356 3.57 -10.65 -13.43
CA GLY A 356 4.24 -11.46 -14.45
C GLY A 356 3.81 -12.93 -14.34
N ARG A 357 4.11 -13.70 -15.38
CA ARG A 357 3.91 -15.15 -15.40
C ARG A 357 5.20 -15.81 -15.84
N GLY A 358 5.60 -16.88 -15.16
CA GLY A 358 6.89 -17.50 -15.37
C GLY A 358 7.19 -18.55 -14.31
N LEU A 359 8.47 -18.91 -14.19
CA LEU A 359 8.97 -19.84 -13.19
C LEU A 359 10.24 -19.30 -12.53
N ALA A 360 10.33 -19.46 -11.22
CA ALA A 360 11.57 -19.32 -10.48
C ALA A 360 12.49 -20.54 -10.71
N PRO A 361 13.80 -20.43 -10.43
CA PRO A 361 14.75 -21.54 -10.60
C PRO A 361 14.41 -22.82 -9.83
N ASP A 362 13.69 -22.70 -8.71
CA ASP A 362 13.23 -23.80 -7.88
C ASP A 362 11.89 -24.41 -8.33
N GLY A 363 11.30 -23.90 -9.42
CA GLY A 363 10.09 -24.40 -10.03
C GLY A 363 8.79 -23.74 -9.57
N HIS A 364 8.84 -22.77 -8.65
CA HIS A 364 7.62 -22.03 -8.25
C HIS A 364 7.14 -21.08 -9.34
N ALA A 365 5.83 -20.82 -9.37
CA ALA A 365 5.20 -19.88 -10.30
C ALA A 365 5.37 -18.40 -9.92
N PHE A 366 6.19 -18.12 -8.91
CA PHE A 366 6.49 -16.79 -8.36
C PHE A 366 7.98 -16.73 -7.97
N PRO A 367 8.61 -15.54 -7.96
CA PRO A 367 10.03 -15.39 -7.68
C PRO A 367 10.32 -15.54 -6.18
N THR A 368 10.77 -16.74 -5.76
CA THR A 368 10.97 -17.08 -4.34
C THR A 368 12.13 -16.35 -3.66
N THR A 369 13.07 -15.81 -4.43
CA THR A 369 14.29 -15.18 -3.91
C THR A 369 14.43 -13.71 -4.28
N TYR A 370 13.45 -13.14 -4.99
CA TYR A 370 13.49 -11.73 -5.40
C TYR A 370 13.24 -10.81 -4.21
N GLN A 371 14.05 -9.76 -4.10
CA GLN A 371 13.78 -8.62 -3.23
C GLN A 371 13.70 -7.33 -4.04
N PRO A 372 12.90 -6.33 -3.61
CA PRO A 372 12.87 -5.03 -4.25
C PRO A 372 14.28 -4.42 -4.35
N GLY A 373 14.65 -4.01 -5.57
CA GLY A 373 16.00 -3.54 -5.92
C GLY A 373 16.87 -4.57 -6.65
N ASP A 374 16.49 -5.85 -6.63
CA ASP A 374 17.15 -6.89 -7.43
C ASP A 374 16.76 -6.80 -8.91
N ALA A 375 17.58 -7.41 -9.77
CA ALA A 375 17.21 -7.65 -11.16
C ALA A 375 16.28 -8.87 -11.26
N LEU A 376 14.99 -8.67 -11.48
CA LEU A 376 13.97 -9.73 -11.44
C LEU A 376 14.28 -10.92 -12.35
N VAL A 377 14.93 -10.69 -13.50
CA VAL A 377 15.34 -11.74 -14.44
C VAL A 377 16.37 -12.73 -13.88
N GLU A 378 17.06 -12.38 -12.80
CA GLU A 378 17.97 -13.28 -12.07
C GLU A 378 17.21 -14.25 -11.15
N HIS A 379 15.97 -13.92 -10.82
CA HIS A 379 15.11 -14.67 -9.89
C HIS A 379 13.90 -15.31 -10.59
N PHE A 380 13.60 -14.91 -11.83
CA PHE A 380 12.38 -15.31 -12.52
C PHE A 380 12.56 -15.39 -14.04
N THR A 381 12.14 -16.51 -14.63
CA THR A 381 12.06 -16.68 -16.08
C THR A 381 10.63 -16.52 -16.55
N PHE A 382 10.36 -15.46 -17.32
CA PHE A 382 9.02 -15.20 -17.85
C PHE A 382 8.58 -16.27 -18.86
N ALA A 383 7.29 -16.57 -18.84
CA ALA A 383 6.65 -17.48 -19.77
C ALA A 383 6.68 -16.93 -21.20
N ASN A 384 6.84 -17.79 -22.19
CA ASN A 384 6.85 -17.43 -23.61
C ASN A 384 6.15 -18.48 -24.50
N ASP A 385 5.41 -19.38 -23.88
CA ASP A 385 4.68 -20.44 -24.56
C ASP A 385 3.33 -19.93 -25.13
N ALA A 386 2.78 -20.66 -26.10
CA ALA A 386 1.57 -20.25 -26.82
C ALA A 386 0.27 -20.26 -25.99
N VAL A 387 0.29 -20.82 -24.77
CA VAL A 387 -0.82 -20.75 -23.81
C VAL A 387 -0.74 -19.41 -23.06
N SER A 388 0.46 -18.99 -22.68
CA SER A 388 0.71 -17.78 -21.90
C SER A 388 0.72 -16.49 -22.72
N VAL A 389 1.19 -16.53 -23.97
CA VAL A 389 1.31 -15.33 -24.82
C VAL A 389 0.74 -15.54 -26.22
N TRP A 390 0.29 -14.45 -26.82
CA TRP A 390 -0.05 -14.38 -28.24
C TRP A 390 1.21 -14.43 -29.11
N PRO A 391 1.08 -14.68 -30.43
CA PRO A 391 2.24 -14.78 -31.33
C PRO A 391 3.17 -13.56 -31.38
N ASP A 392 2.67 -12.37 -31.02
CA ASP A 392 3.45 -11.14 -30.92
C ASP A 392 4.13 -10.94 -29.55
N GLY A 393 3.97 -11.89 -28.64
CA GLY A 393 4.49 -11.85 -27.27
C GLY A 393 3.55 -11.19 -26.26
N SER A 394 2.42 -10.61 -26.69
CA SER A 394 1.46 -9.99 -25.76
C SER A 394 0.74 -11.00 -24.89
N ALA A 395 0.32 -10.56 -23.71
CA ALA A 395 -0.36 -11.37 -22.71
C ALA A 395 -1.65 -12.01 -23.24
N ARG A 396 -1.80 -13.32 -22.99
CA ARG A 396 -3.02 -14.08 -23.27
C ARG A 396 -3.82 -14.39 -22.01
N LEU A 397 -3.19 -14.34 -20.84
CA LEU A 397 -3.77 -14.65 -19.54
C LEU A 397 -3.67 -13.44 -18.59
N ASN A 398 -4.32 -13.56 -17.43
CA ASN A 398 -4.25 -12.57 -16.37
C ASN A 398 -2.82 -12.47 -15.76
N HIS A 399 -2.57 -11.36 -15.04
CA HIS A 399 -1.33 -11.03 -14.32
C HIS A 399 -0.04 -11.11 -15.17
N GLN A 400 -0.07 -10.49 -16.35
CA GLN A 400 1.07 -10.41 -17.28
C GLN A 400 1.35 -8.97 -17.74
N GLN A 401 0.88 -7.96 -16.99
CA GLN A 401 1.03 -6.56 -17.38
C GLN A 401 2.50 -6.13 -17.51
N TYR A 402 3.39 -6.67 -16.68
CA TYR A 402 4.82 -6.39 -16.79
C TYR A 402 5.45 -7.02 -18.04
N MET A 403 4.97 -8.20 -18.45
CA MET A 403 5.42 -8.83 -19.69
C MET A 403 5.00 -8.00 -20.90
N ASP A 404 3.76 -7.54 -20.93
CA ASP A 404 3.24 -6.60 -21.92
C ASP A 404 4.07 -5.30 -21.95
N TRP A 405 4.31 -4.70 -20.78
CA TRP A 405 5.11 -3.48 -20.61
C TRP A 405 6.52 -3.66 -21.21
N SER A 406 7.13 -4.81 -20.99
CA SER A 406 8.47 -5.17 -21.43
C SER A 406 8.62 -5.44 -22.93
N LEU A 407 7.53 -5.39 -23.73
CA LEU A 407 7.59 -5.48 -25.19
C LEU A 407 8.23 -4.25 -25.86
N GLY A 408 8.62 -3.24 -25.08
CA GLY A 408 9.51 -2.18 -25.54
C GLY A 408 8.79 -1.06 -26.29
N SER A 409 7.60 -0.66 -25.83
CA SER A 409 6.94 0.54 -26.35
C SER A 409 7.78 1.79 -26.07
N THR A 410 7.54 2.87 -26.83
CA THR A 410 8.22 4.15 -26.58
C THR A 410 7.86 4.73 -25.21
N MET A 411 6.71 4.36 -24.66
CA MET A 411 6.31 4.73 -23.30
C MET A 411 7.19 4.03 -22.27
N GLN A 412 7.37 2.72 -22.39
CA GLN A 412 8.22 1.96 -21.47
C GLN A 412 9.71 2.37 -21.53
N GLN A 413 10.18 2.80 -22.70
CA GLN A 413 11.56 3.26 -22.85
C GLN A 413 11.82 4.66 -22.27
N ALA A 414 10.77 5.40 -21.89
CA ALA A 414 10.93 6.72 -21.30
C ALA A 414 11.40 6.60 -19.85
N SER A 415 12.44 7.38 -19.48
CA SER A 415 13.14 7.27 -18.20
C SER A 415 12.32 7.65 -16.97
N ASP A 416 11.19 8.32 -17.16
CA ASP A 416 10.28 8.82 -16.12
C ASP A 416 8.92 8.09 -16.13
N MET A 417 8.84 6.99 -16.88
CA MET A 417 7.61 6.23 -17.05
C MET A 417 7.69 4.88 -16.36
N HIS A 418 6.81 4.71 -15.38
CA HIS A 418 6.71 3.52 -14.54
C HIS A 418 5.25 3.13 -14.35
N CYS A 419 4.99 1.94 -13.82
CA CYS A 419 3.65 1.52 -13.40
C CYS A 419 3.03 2.56 -12.45
N THR A 420 3.83 3.10 -11.53
CA THR A 420 3.44 4.12 -10.55
C THR A 420 3.22 5.50 -11.17
N THR A 421 3.54 5.72 -12.44
CA THR A 421 3.17 6.95 -13.15
C THR A 421 1.67 7.00 -13.43
N CYS A 422 1.04 5.83 -13.65
CA CYS A 422 -0.39 5.69 -13.91
C CYS A 422 -1.18 5.20 -12.69
N HIS A 423 -0.57 4.35 -11.86
CA HIS A 423 -1.21 3.69 -10.73
C HIS A 423 -0.82 4.30 -9.38
N ASN A 424 -1.80 4.35 -8.49
CA ASN A 424 -1.65 4.58 -7.07
C ASN A 424 -1.40 3.26 -6.34
N VAL A 425 -0.35 3.22 -5.52
CA VAL A 425 0.05 2.02 -4.77
C VAL A 425 -0.36 2.07 -3.30
N HIS A 426 -0.56 3.28 -2.77
CA HIS A 426 -0.94 3.52 -1.38
C HIS A 426 -2.38 4.01 -1.22
N GLU A 427 -3.18 4.06 -2.29
CA GLU A 427 -4.57 4.51 -2.19
C GLU A 427 -5.42 3.93 -3.32
N ALA A 428 -6.74 3.85 -3.11
CA ALA A 428 -7.67 3.20 -4.03
C ALA A 428 -7.87 3.95 -5.36
N GLY A 429 -7.56 5.25 -5.43
CA GLY A 429 -7.82 6.08 -6.61
C GLY A 429 -9.33 6.24 -6.95
N PRO A 430 -9.69 6.70 -8.15
CA PRO A 430 -11.07 6.96 -8.56
C PRO A 430 -11.82 5.68 -8.98
N GLY A 431 -11.19 4.51 -8.95
CA GLY A 431 -11.80 3.27 -9.39
C GLY A 431 -10.93 2.05 -9.08
N PRO A 432 -11.45 0.83 -9.35
CA PRO A 432 -10.87 -0.42 -8.87
C PRO A 432 -9.52 -0.80 -9.51
N SER A 433 -9.04 -0.03 -10.49
CA SER A 433 -7.69 -0.18 -11.08
C SER A 433 -6.63 0.64 -10.36
N GLN A 434 -6.98 1.36 -9.29
CA GLN A 434 -6.07 2.24 -8.57
C GLN A 434 -5.35 3.21 -9.51
N LEU A 435 -6.08 3.82 -10.44
CA LEU A 435 -5.51 4.82 -11.35
C LEU A 435 -5.32 6.15 -10.62
N LYS A 436 -4.39 6.99 -11.07
CA LYS A 436 -4.20 8.35 -10.51
C LYS A 436 -5.29 9.34 -10.93
N ASP A 437 -5.93 9.09 -12.06
CA ASP A 437 -6.99 9.92 -12.63
C ASP A 437 -7.92 9.04 -13.49
N GLY A 438 -8.97 9.63 -14.07
CA GLY A 438 -9.77 8.97 -15.08
C GLY A 438 -8.90 8.49 -16.25
N GLU A 439 -9.21 7.31 -16.77
CA GLU A 439 -8.38 6.60 -17.77
C GLU A 439 -7.97 7.46 -18.97
N THR A 440 -8.91 8.21 -19.56
CA THR A 440 -8.60 9.09 -20.70
C THR A 440 -7.81 10.34 -20.27
N ALA A 441 -8.06 10.85 -19.06
CA ALA A 441 -7.34 12.01 -18.52
C ALA A 441 -5.86 11.67 -18.26
N LEU A 442 -5.55 10.46 -17.80
CA LEU A 442 -4.18 9.97 -17.64
C LEU A 442 -3.38 10.02 -18.95
N CYS A 443 -3.98 9.58 -20.06
CA CYS A 443 -3.29 9.63 -21.34
C CYS A 443 -3.07 11.08 -21.78
N ILE A 444 -4.11 11.92 -21.63
CA ILE A 444 -4.11 13.31 -22.10
C ILE A 444 -3.19 14.21 -21.26
N SER A 445 -2.88 13.88 -20.02
CA SER A 445 -1.98 14.69 -19.19
C SER A 445 -0.58 14.83 -19.82
N CYS A 446 -0.13 13.81 -20.56
CA CYS A 446 1.12 13.82 -21.33
C CYS A 446 0.87 13.98 -22.84
N HIS A 447 -0.23 13.42 -23.36
CA HIS A 447 -0.61 13.47 -24.77
C HIS A 447 -1.68 14.54 -25.05
N ALA A 448 -1.53 15.73 -24.45
CA ALA A 448 -2.49 16.82 -24.59
C ALA A 448 -2.74 17.27 -26.04
N PRO A 449 -1.72 17.36 -26.93
CA PRO A 449 -1.95 17.62 -28.36
C PRO A 449 -2.83 16.55 -29.00
N GLN A 450 -2.80 15.32 -28.46
CA GLN A 450 -3.58 14.21 -28.93
C GLN A 450 -5.00 14.15 -28.30
N ALA A 451 -5.36 15.04 -27.37
CA ALA A 451 -6.72 15.14 -26.83
C ALA A 451 -7.77 15.46 -27.91
N ALA A 452 -7.36 16.19 -28.96
CA ALA A 452 -8.20 16.49 -30.12
C ALA A 452 -8.32 15.32 -31.11
N SER A 453 -7.63 14.20 -30.88
CA SER A 453 -7.42 13.12 -31.87
C SER A 453 -8.48 12.04 -31.93
N VAL A 454 -9.62 12.16 -31.24
CA VAL A 454 -10.74 11.26 -31.52
C VAL A 454 -11.47 11.70 -32.80
N LYS A 455 -10.71 11.97 -33.85
CA LYS A 455 -11.16 12.23 -35.22
C LYS A 455 -10.32 11.43 -36.20
N HIS A 456 -10.16 10.13 -35.95
CA HIS A 456 -9.27 9.31 -36.78
C HIS A 456 -9.80 9.03 -38.19
N THR A 457 -11.10 9.30 -38.41
CA THR A 457 -11.81 9.27 -39.68
C THR A 457 -13.13 10.04 -39.53
N PRO A 458 -13.79 10.50 -40.61
CA PRO A 458 -15.17 10.99 -40.54
C PRO A 458 -16.17 9.92 -40.01
N PHE A 459 -15.78 8.64 -39.95
CA PHE A 459 -16.63 7.54 -39.47
C PHE A 459 -16.70 7.45 -37.94
N HIS A 460 -15.60 7.67 -37.22
CA HIS A 460 -15.64 7.73 -35.75
C HIS A 460 -16.29 9.02 -35.23
N GLU A 461 -16.28 10.11 -36.00
CA GLU A 461 -17.03 11.32 -35.64
C GLU A 461 -18.56 11.08 -35.61
N ALA A 462 -19.07 10.18 -36.46
CA ALA A 462 -20.44 9.71 -36.38
C ALA A 462 -20.65 8.75 -35.19
N ALA A 463 -19.71 7.84 -34.95
CA ALA A 463 -19.80 6.87 -33.85
C ALA A 463 -19.70 7.54 -32.46
N LEU A 464 -18.94 8.63 -32.34
CA LEU A 464 -18.80 9.45 -31.13
C LEU A 464 -20.12 10.04 -30.62
N ARG A 465 -21.13 10.18 -31.49
CA ARG A 465 -22.47 10.61 -31.07
C ARG A 465 -23.24 9.52 -30.33
N THR A 466 -22.76 8.28 -30.40
CA THR A 466 -23.44 7.09 -29.88
C THR A 466 -22.62 6.30 -28.87
N ARG A 467 -21.30 6.58 -28.76
CA ARG A 467 -20.39 5.88 -27.86
C ARG A 467 -19.15 6.74 -27.59
N ASP A 468 -18.69 6.75 -26.34
CA ASP A 468 -17.39 7.33 -25.99
C ASP A 468 -16.27 6.35 -26.31
N PHE A 469 -15.11 6.87 -26.73
CA PHE A 469 -13.91 6.07 -27.01
C PHE A 469 -12.77 6.54 -26.11
N ALA A 470 -12.38 5.69 -25.16
CA ALA A 470 -11.16 5.89 -24.38
C ALA A 470 -9.92 5.52 -25.19
N CYS A 471 -8.77 6.13 -24.88
CA CYS A 471 -7.49 5.82 -25.52
C CYS A 471 -7.13 4.32 -25.40
N SER A 472 -7.42 3.74 -24.24
CA SER A 472 -7.22 2.33 -23.93
C SER A 472 -8.03 1.37 -24.81
N ALA A 473 -9.18 1.78 -25.34
CA ALA A 473 -9.99 0.94 -26.21
C ALA A 473 -9.22 0.50 -27.47
N CYS A 474 -8.25 1.32 -27.90
CA CYS A 474 -7.37 1.00 -29.02
C CYS A 474 -5.95 0.63 -28.58
N HIS A 475 -5.37 1.36 -27.64
CA HIS A 475 -3.95 1.21 -27.26
C HIS A 475 -3.70 0.25 -26.11
N MET A 476 -4.75 -0.16 -25.39
CA MET A 476 -4.70 -1.18 -24.35
C MET A 476 -5.84 -2.17 -24.56
N PRO A 477 -5.99 -2.77 -25.75
CA PRO A 477 -7.17 -3.55 -26.07
C PRO A 477 -7.32 -4.74 -25.12
N LEU A 478 -8.57 -5.15 -24.89
CA LEU A 478 -8.85 -6.38 -24.14
C LEU A 478 -8.38 -7.58 -24.97
N MET A 479 -7.31 -8.24 -24.50
CA MET A 479 -6.65 -9.34 -25.21
C MET A 479 -6.40 -10.56 -24.31
N ALA A 480 -6.38 -10.38 -23.00
CA ALA A 480 -6.09 -11.45 -22.04
C ALA A 480 -7.34 -11.92 -21.31
N ILE A 481 -7.29 -13.15 -20.79
CA ILE A 481 -8.39 -13.84 -20.09
C ILE A 481 -8.07 -13.95 -18.60
N SER A 482 -9.01 -13.52 -17.75
CA SER A 482 -9.00 -13.74 -16.29
C SER A 482 -10.17 -14.61 -15.85
N ALA A 483 -11.39 -14.11 -15.99
CA ALA A 483 -12.64 -14.77 -15.61
C ALA A 483 -13.44 -15.15 -16.85
N VAL A 484 -13.54 -14.22 -17.81
CA VAL A 484 -14.19 -14.41 -19.11
C VAL A 484 -13.25 -14.04 -20.24
N GLU A 485 -13.58 -14.47 -21.46
CA GLU A 485 -12.73 -14.23 -22.61
C GLU A 485 -12.54 -12.72 -22.85
N TYR A 486 -11.29 -12.27 -22.85
CA TYR A 486 -10.90 -10.89 -23.13
C TYR A 486 -11.47 -9.85 -22.14
N ASP A 487 -11.18 -10.02 -20.85
CA ASP A 487 -11.57 -9.11 -19.77
C ASP A 487 -10.38 -8.38 -19.12
N ILE A 488 -9.17 -8.58 -19.64
CA ILE A 488 -7.95 -7.89 -19.21
C ILE A 488 -7.35 -7.05 -20.35
N HIS A 489 -7.06 -5.79 -20.03
CA HIS A 489 -6.40 -4.83 -20.91
C HIS A 489 -4.93 -5.20 -21.12
N ASN A 490 -4.51 -5.21 -22.38
CA ASN A 490 -3.10 -5.29 -22.76
C ASN A 490 -2.35 -4.02 -22.31
N HIS A 491 -1.14 -4.17 -21.79
CA HIS A 491 -0.30 -3.05 -21.31
C HIS A 491 0.92 -2.79 -22.21
N SER A 492 0.93 -3.32 -23.44
CA SER A 492 2.03 -3.09 -24.37
C SER A 492 2.05 -1.67 -24.89
N LEU A 493 0.89 -0.98 -24.88
CA LEU A 493 0.72 0.39 -25.40
C LEU A 493 1.17 0.53 -26.85
N LEU A 494 1.26 -0.57 -27.58
CA LEU A 494 1.63 -0.58 -28.98
C LEU A 494 0.49 -0.05 -29.85
N GLN A 495 0.84 0.32 -31.08
CA GLN A 495 -0.14 0.74 -32.07
C GLN A 495 -1.03 -0.45 -32.47
N PRO A 496 -2.35 -0.26 -32.65
CA PRO A 496 -3.24 -1.32 -33.13
C PRO A 496 -2.69 -2.01 -34.39
N ASN A 497 -2.53 -3.33 -34.32
CA ASN A 497 -1.92 -4.13 -35.39
C ASN A 497 -2.86 -5.22 -35.94
N PRO A 498 -3.90 -4.87 -36.72
CA PRO A 498 -4.75 -5.87 -37.37
C PRO A 498 -4.00 -6.67 -38.46
N VAL A 499 -2.83 -6.20 -38.93
CA VAL A 499 -1.99 -6.95 -39.87
C VAL A 499 -1.39 -8.17 -39.19
N GLY A 500 -0.91 -8.04 -37.94
CA GLY A 500 -0.43 -9.16 -37.15
C GLY A 500 -1.49 -10.27 -37.00
N THR A 501 -2.75 -9.90 -36.76
CA THR A 501 -3.86 -10.86 -36.78
C THR A 501 -3.95 -11.64 -38.10
N ILE A 502 -3.78 -10.98 -39.25
CA ILE A 502 -3.85 -11.64 -40.57
C ILE A 502 -2.69 -12.61 -40.73
N GLU A 503 -1.46 -12.16 -40.43
CA GLU A 503 -0.23 -12.92 -40.59
C GLU A 503 -0.20 -14.17 -39.69
N HIS A 504 -0.85 -14.11 -38.53
CA HIS A 504 -0.91 -15.21 -37.57
C HIS A 504 -2.13 -16.11 -37.70
N GLY A 505 -2.92 -16.00 -38.77
CA GLY A 505 -4.01 -16.95 -39.06
C GLY A 505 -5.40 -16.54 -38.59
N GLY A 506 -5.60 -15.26 -38.28
CA GLY A 506 -6.91 -14.65 -38.00
C GLY A 506 -7.22 -14.46 -36.52
N LEU A 507 -8.43 -14.00 -36.23
CA LEU A 507 -8.86 -13.54 -34.89
C LEU A 507 -8.74 -14.60 -33.80
N ALA A 508 -8.96 -15.87 -34.14
CA ALA A 508 -8.83 -16.98 -33.19
C ALA A 508 -7.38 -17.21 -32.73
N ALA A 509 -6.41 -16.89 -33.59
CA ALA A 509 -5.00 -17.06 -33.31
C ALA A 509 -4.37 -15.81 -32.68
N MET A 510 -4.89 -14.62 -33.00
CA MET A 510 -4.42 -13.36 -32.41
C MET A 510 -5.50 -12.28 -32.53
N PRO A 511 -6.12 -11.83 -31.42
CA PRO A 511 -7.09 -10.74 -31.45
C PRO A 511 -6.43 -9.40 -31.80
N ASN A 512 -7.23 -8.39 -32.13
CA ASN A 512 -6.75 -7.01 -32.27
C ASN A 512 -7.80 -6.02 -31.76
N ALA A 513 -7.36 -4.79 -31.51
CA ALA A 513 -8.18 -3.72 -30.96
C ALA A 513 -9.43 -3.38 -31.79
N CYS A 514 -9.33 -3.39 -33.13
CA CYS A 514 -10.43 -2.98 -34.00
C CYS A 514 -11.59 -3.97 -33.92
N ASN A 515 -11.27 -5.27 -34.01
CA ASN A 515 -12.25 -6.33 -34.08
C ASN A 515 -12.90 -6.67 -32.73
N ARG A 516 -12.56 -5.96 -31.65
CA ARG A 516 -13.31 -5.97 -30.38
C ARG A 516 -14.68 -5.31 -30.52
N CYS A 517 -14.78 -4.28 -31.36
CA CYS A 517 -16.03 -3.56 -31.63
C CYS A 517 -16.56 -3.85 -33.03
N HIS A 518 -15.67 -4.06 -34.00
CA HIS A 518 -16.00 -4.30 -35.40
C HIS A 518 -16.01 -5.80 -35.69
N SER A 519 -17.16 -6.42 -35.46
CA SER A 519 -17.37 -7.87 -35.61
C SER A 519 -18.47 -8.20 -36.62
N ARG A 520 -19.01 -7.21 -37.33
CA ARG A 520 -20.09 -7.43 -38.31
C ARG A 520 -19.53 -8.13 -39.56
N PRO A 521 -20.39 -8.83 -40.33
CA PRO A 521 -19.98 -9.37 -41.63
C PRO A 521 -19.34 -8.27 -42.52
N GLY A 522 -18.13 -8.53 -43.00
CA GLY A 522 -17.33 -7.58 -43.78
C GLY A 522 -16.32 -6.76 -42.97
N GLU A 523 -16.45 -6.70 -41.64
CA GLU A 523 -15.52 -6.00 -40.75
C GLU A 523 -14.42 -6.95 -40.24
N TYR A 524 -13.66 -7.55 -41.16
CA TYR A 524 -12.58 -8.49 -40.83
C TYR A 524 -11.23 -7.78 -40.57
N PRO A 525 -10.19 -8.48 -40.07
CA PRO A 525 -8.87 -7.88 -39.88
C PRO A 525 -8.30 -7.21 -41.15
N THR A 526 -8.60 -7.75 -42.32
CA THR A 526 -8.24 -7.13 -43.62
C THR A 526 -8.91 -5.77 -43.83
N TRP A 527 -10.18 -5.64 -43.47
CA TRP A 527 -10.89 -4.36 -43.49
C TRP A 527 -10.30 -3.36 -42.50
N ALA A 528 -9.96 -3.80 -41.29
CA ALA A 528 -9.34 -2.95 -40.28
C ALA A 528 -7.96 -2.43 -40.76
N ALA A 529 -7.13 -3.31 -41.32
CA ALA A 529 -5.84 -2.94 -41.90
C ALA A 529 -5.98 -1.94 -43.05
N GLN A 530 -6.94 -2.16 -43.96
CA GLN A 530 -7.24 -1.21 -45.05
C GLN A 530 -7.73 0.14 -44.53
N THR A 531 -8.53 0.15 -43.46
CA THR A 531 -9.03 1.37 -42.83
C THR A 531 -7.89 2.20 -42.23
N ILE A 532 -6.97 1.56 -41.51
CA ILE A 532 -5.76 2.22 -40.99
C ILE A 532 -4.90 2.77 -42.13
N ALA A 533 -4.68 1.98 -43.19
CA ALA A 533 -3.90 2.41 -44.34
C ALA A 533 -4.52 3.63 -45.04
N PHE A 534 -5.85 3.64 -45.21
CA PHE A 534 -6.57 4.79 -45.74
C PHE A 534 -6.44 6.02 -44.85
N ALA A 535 -6.62 5.89 -43.54
CA ALA A 535 -6.49 6.99 -42.59
C ALA A 535 -5.09 7.62 -42.63
N LYS A 536 -4.02 6.79 -42.69
CA LYS A 536 -2.63 7.26 -42.84
C LYS A 536 -2.38 8.07 -44.10
N GLN A 537 -3.09 7.78 -45.21
CA GLN A 537 -2.98 8.55 -46.45
C GLN A 537 -3.67 9.92 -46.35
N GLN A 538 -4.79 10.00 -45.62
CA GLN A 538 -5.56 11.25 -45.45
C GLN A 538 -4.93 12.19 -44.41
N ALA A 539 -4.22 11.64 -43.43
CA ALA A 539 -3.53 12.37 -42.38
C ALA A 539 -2.07 11.87 -42.27
N PRO A 540 -1.15 12.35 -43.13
CA PRO A 540 0.23 11.87 -43.14
C PRO A 540 0.87 12.07 -41.76
N PRO A 541 1.59 11.05 -41.24
CA PRO A 541 2.08 11.07 -39.88
C PRO A 541 3.13 12.17 -39.69
N VAL A 542 2.84 13.12 -38.82
CA VAL A 542 3.84 14.03 -38.25
C VAL A 542 4.59 13.31 -37.12
N SER A 543 5.85 13.67 -36.86
CA SER A 543 6.57 13.17 -35.68
C SER A 543 5.78 13.53 -34.41
N GLY A 544 5.48 12.55 -33.56
CA GLY A 544 4.56 12.71 -32.42
C GLY A 544 3.06 12.70 -32.76
N GLY A 545 2.70 12.46 -34.03
CA GLY A 545 1.32 12.36 -34.50
C GLY A 545 0.73 10.95 -34.40
N PHE A 546 -0.59 10.89 -34.52
CA PHE A 546 -1.51 9.74 -34.36
C PHE A 546 -1.13 8.44 -35.13
N PHE A 547 -0.18 8.50 -36.06
CA PHE A 547 0.34 7.37 -36.85
C PHE A 547 1.86 7.44 -37.10
N ALA A 548 2.62 8.08 -36.21
CA ALA A 548 4.09 8.05 -36.31
C ALA A 548 4.56 6.57 -36.46
N PRO A 549 5.64 6.32 -37.19
CA PRO A 549 6.18 4.97 -37.33
C PRO A 549 6.76 4.51 -35.98
N GLY A 550 5.89 4.13 -35.06
CA GLY A 550 6.26 3.19 -34.02
C GLY A 550 6.62 1.86 -34.68
N PRO A 551 7.46 1.03 -34.05
CA PRO A 551 7.82 -0.26 -34.60
C PRO A 551 6.54 -1.00 -34.96
N THR A 552 6.31 -1.18 -36.27
CA THR A 552 5.33 -2.16 -36.72
C THR A 552 5.98 -3.49 -36.35
N PRO A 553 5.34 -4.36 -35.55
CA PRO A 553 5.92 -5.65 -35.25
C PRO A 553 5.93 -6.44 -36.57
N THR A 554 7.04 -6.39 -37.29
CA THR A 554 7.48 -7.56 -38.03
C THR A 554 7.88 -8.56 -36.96
N SER A 555 7.46 -9.82 -37.10
CA SER A 555 7.70 -10.90 -36.15
C SER A 555 9.01 -10.70 -35.38
N PRO A 556 8.98 -10.62 -34.04
CA PRO A 556 10.21 -10.42 -33.29
C PRO A 556 11.15 -11.59 -33.60
N PRO A 557 12.47 -11.35 -33.70
CA PRO A 557 13.41 -12.46 -33.64
C PRO A 557 13.15 -13.26 -32.35
N PRO A 558 13.51 -14.56 -32.29
CA PRO A 558 13.39 -15.36 -31.07
C PRO A 558 13.95 -14.56 -29.88
N PRO A 559 13.35 -14.70 -28.68
CA PRO A 559 13.52 -13.79 -27.57
C PRO A 559 15.00 -13.45 -27.42
N THR A 560 15.32 -12.20 -27.75
CA THR A 560 16.64 -11.69 -27.42
C THR A 560 16.68 -11.77 -25.89
N PRO A 561 17.72 -12.37 -25.29
CA PRO A 561 17.90 -12.30 -23.84
C PRO A 561 17.66 -10.85 -23.43
N LEU A 562 16.69 -10.64 -22.51
CA LEU A 562 16.37 -9.31 -22.00
C LEU A 562 17.70 -8.65 -21.68
N ALA A 563 17.97 -7.50 -22.31
CA ALA A 563 19.20 -6.78 -22.02
C ALA A 563 19.19 -6.49 -20.53
N VAL A 564 20.29 -6.81 -19.85
CA VAL A 564 20.54 -6.47 -18.46
C VAL A 564 20.36 -4.96 -18.33
N VAL A 565 19.18 -4.51 -17.87
CA VAL A 565 18.96 -3.14 -17.44
C VAL A 565 19.56 -3.05 -16.04
N GLY A 566 20.89 -3.01 -16.02
CA GLY A 566 21.73 -3.04 -14.83
C GLY A 566 22.89 -2.05 -14.94
N GLN A 567 22.65 -0.89 -15.56
CA GLN A 567 23.50 0.26 -15.29
C GLN A 567 22.86 0.99 -14.11
N PRO A 568 23.54 1.11 -12.95
CA PRO A 568 23.04 1.96 -11.88
C PRO A 568 22.81 3.35 -12.48
N PRO A 569 21.70 4.03 -12.13
CA PRO A 569 21.49 5.38 -12.57
C PRO A 569 22.74 6.18 -12.23
N VAL A 570 23.26 6.92 -13.22
CA VAL A 570 24.09 8.08 -12.89
C VAL A 570 23.20 8.89 -11.96
N VAL A 571 23.58 8.97 -10.69
CA VAL A 571 22.96 9.87 -9.71
C VAL A 571 23.23 11.28 -10.23
N VAL A 572 22.44 11.71 -11.19
CA VAL A 572 22.20 13.11 -11.42
C VAL A 572 21.31 13.46 -10.25
N GLN A 573 21.94 13.95 -9.17
CA GLN A 573 21.24 14.76 -8.19
C GLN A 573 20.42 15.77 -9.00
N GLN A 574 19.13 15.50 -9.20
CA GLN A 574 18.18 16.51 -9.58
C GLN A 574 18.04 17.39 -8.35
N ILE A 575 19.05 18.24 -8.14
CA ILE A 575 18.91 19.38 -7.27
C ILE A 575 17.76 20.16 -7.89
N GLU A 576 16.63 20.19 -7.19
CA GLU A 576 15.40 20.83 -7.61
C GLU A 576 15.72 22.13 -8.37
N THR A 577 15.58 22.11 -9.68
CA THR A 577 15.77 23.30 -10.53
C THR A 577 14.85 24.44 -10.07
N ARG A 578 13.74 24.10 -9.40
CA ARG A 578 12.85 25.03 -8.71
C ARG A 578 13.53 25.79 -7.56
N VAL A 579 14.42 25.17 -6.79
CA VAL A 579 15.16 25.82 -5.69
C VAL A 579 16.20 26.78 -6.23
N TRP A 580 16.99 26.38 -7.24
CA TRP A 580 17.98 27.26 -7.86
C TRP A 580 17.37 28.44 -8.60
N VAL A 581 16.24 28.24 -9.29
CA VAL A 581 15.50 29.35 -9.92
C VAL A 581 14.95 30.31 -8.85
N ARG A 582 14.43 29.79 -7.73
CA ARG A 582 13.90 30.62 -6.63
C ARG A 582 15.02 31.42 -5.94
N TRP A 583 16.17 30.80 -5.68
CA TRP A 583 17.37 31.48 -5.20
C TRP A 583 17.91 32.51 -6.18
N GLY A 584 17.92 32.19 -7.49
CA GLY A 584 18.30 33.11 -8.55
C GLY A 584 17.43 34.36 -8.58
N VAL A 585 16.11 34.21 -8.40
CA VAL A 585 15.16 35.34 -8.32
C VAL A 585 15.41 36.19 -7.07
N TYR A 586 15.67 35.58 -5.91
CA TYR A 586 15.98 36.33 -4.68
C TYR A 586 17.30 37.11 -4.77
N VAL A 587 18.34 36.51 -5.35
CA VAL A 587 19.63 37.19 -5.57
C VAL A 587 19.47 38.34 -6.56
N LEU A 588 18.73 38.15 -7.65
CA LEU A 588 18.46 39.19 -8.64
C LEU A 588 17.69 40.37 -8.01
N ALA A 589 16.68 40.08 -7.18
CA ALA A 589 15.93 41.09 -6.45
C ALA A 589 16.80 41.87 -5.45
N GLY A 590 17.71 41.17 -4.74
CA GLY A 590 18.68 41.79 -3.84
C GLY A 590 19.66 42.73 -4.55
N VAL A 591 20.20 42.31 -5.70
CA VAL A 591 21.11 43.13 -6.52
C VAL A 591 20.40 44.37 -7.07
N LEU A 592 19.17 44.22 -7.58
CA LEU A 592 18.36 45.35 -8.04
C LEU A 592 18.07 46.34 -6.90
N GLY A 593 17.76 45.85 -5.70
CA GLY A 593 17.59 46.68 -4.51
C GLY A 593 18.83 47.51 -4.18
N LEU A 594 20.02 46.88 -4.18
CA LEU A 594 21.29 47.57 -3.94
C LEU A 594 21.61 48.61 -5.01
N LEU A 595 21.34 48.33 -6.29
CA LEU A 595 21.54 49.28 -7.38
C LEU A 595 20.62 50.51 -7.27
N VAL A 596 19.36 50.32 -6.84
CA VAL A 596 18.43 51.44 -6.60
C VAL A 596 18.91 52.31 -5.44
N VAL A 597 19.40 51.70 -4.36
CA VAL A 597 19.98 52.44 -3.23
C VAL A 597 21.23 53.20 -3.65
N ALA A 598 22.16 52.55 -4.35
CA ALA A 598 23.39 53.17 -4.86
C ALA A 598 23.10 54.33 -5.85
N TRP A 599 22.10 54.17 -6.71
CA TRP A 599 21.67 55.23 -7.61
C TRP A 599 21.01 56.39 -6.84
N GLY A 600 20.20 56.09 -5.83
CA GLY A 600 19.60 57.08 -4.94
C GLY A 600 20.65 57.90 -4.18
N THR A 601 21.66 57.25 -3.61
CA THR A 601 22.75 57.92 -2.90
C THR A 601 23.60 58.76 -3.84
N TYR A 602 23.94 58.24 -5.03
CA TYR A 602 24.64 58.98 -6.08
C TYR A 602 23.88 60.25 -6.49
N ARG A 603 22.55 60.16 -6.67
CA ARG A 603 21.71 61.32 -7.04
C ARG A 603 21.61 62.36 -5.92
N ILE A 604 21.62 61.94 -4.66
CA ILE A 604 21.66 62.85 -3.51
C ILE A 604 23.02 63.55 -3.44
N GLN A 605 24.11 62.84 -3.69
CA GLN A 605 25.45 63.39 -3.69
C GLN A 605 25.65 64.42 -4.82
N LEU A 606 25.21 64.11 -6.04
CA LEU A 606 25.23 65.08 -7.15
C LEU A 606 24.39 66.34 -6.88
N ARG A 607 23.29 66.24 -6.12
CA ARG A 607 22.51 67.42 -5.72
C ARG A 607 23.26 68.26 -4.70
N ARG A 608 23.92 67.62 -3.73
CA ARG A 608 24.74 68.32 -2.73
C ARG A 608 25.93 69.05 -3.37
N GLU A 609 26.57 68.45 -4.38
CA GLU A 609 27.68 69.07 -5.13
C GLU A 609 27.24 70.22 -6.04
N ARG A 610 25.96 70.26 -6.43
CA ARG A 610 25.40 71.35 -7.26
C ARG A 610 24.88 72.52 -6.43
N ASP A 611 24.44 72.24 -5.20
CA ASP A 611 23.90 73.23 -4.27
C ASP A 611 24.99 73.83 -3.35
N ALA A 612 26.22 73.29 -3.41
CA ALA A 612 27.47 73.86 -2.85
C ALA A 612 28.23 74.62 -3.94
#